data_AF-A0A7R8UU56-F1
#
_entry.id   AF-A0A7R8UU56-F1
#
_cell.length_a   1.000
_cell.length_b   1.000
_cell.length_c   1.000
_cell.angle_alpha   90.00
_cell.angle_beta   90.00
_cell.angle_gamma   90.00
#
_symmetry.space_group_name_H-M   'P 1'
#
loop_
_entity.id
_entity.type
_entity.pdbx_description
1 polymer ?
#
loop_
_entity_poly.entity_id
_entity_poly.type
_entity_poly.pdbx_seq_one_letter_code
_entity_poly.pdbx_strand_id
1 'polypeptide(L)'
;MTYDLQKESDVKKYLEKLGVEYRFGCYLEKKPEACHLFFGKIKKKASDFASKACELKNMCACANLSQMYAGGDGTEKNEEKSEKFKKMALEMQEEVKKQQLALELQQGLLPN
;
A
#
# COMPACT_ATOMS: atom_id res chain seq x y z
N MET A 1 -7.83 -9.60 -32.10
CA MET A 1 -7.62 -8.20 -31.67
C MET A 1 -6.14 -8.03 -31.42
N THR A 2 -5.47 -7.18 -32.20
CA THR A 2 -4.05 -6.85 -32.02
C THR A 2 -3.93 -5.62 -31.12
N TYR A 3 -3.06 -5.67 -30.11
CA TYR A 3 -2.76 -4.53 -29.24
C TYR A 3 -1.47 -3.86 -29.69
N ASP A 4 -1.45 -2.54 -29.71
CA ASP A 4 -0.22 -1.77 -29.88
C ASP A 4 0.43 -1.50 -28.51
N LEU A 5 1.56 -2.16 -28.23
CA LEU A 5 2.25 -2.02 -26.94
C LEU A 5 3.03 -0.71 -26.81
N GLN A 6 3.20 0.06 -27.89
CA GLN A 6 3.78 1.40 -27.83
C GLN A 6 2.73 2.45 -27.41
N LYS A 7 1.44 2.11 -27.48
CA LYS A 7 0.33 3.01 -27.14
C LYS A 7 -0.18 2.75 -25.73
N GLU A 8 -0.06 3.75 -24.85
CA GLU A 8 -0.43 3.63 -23.43
C GLU A 8 -1.89 3.16 -23.22
N SER A 9 -2.83 3.63 -24.04
CA SER A 9 -4.25 3.21 -23.94
C SER A 9 -4.43 1.71 -24.19
N ASP A 10 -3.66 1.15 -25.10
CA ASP A 10 -3.78 -0.24 -25.52
C ASP A 10 -3.05 -1.13 -24.51
N VAL A 11 -1.93 -0.66 -23.96
CA VAL A 11 -1.25 -1.28 -22.80
C VAL A 11 -2.19 -1.35 -21.60
N LYS A 12 -2.90 -0.27 -21.25
CA LYS A 12 -3.86 -0.28 -20.13
C LYS A 12 -4.97 -1.31 -20.33
N LYS A 13 -5.56 -1.37 -21.52
CA LYS A 13 -6.59 -2.37 -21.87
C LYS A 13 -6.05 -3.81 -21.78
N TYR A 14 -4.84 -4.03 -22.31
CA TYR A 14 -4.18 -5.33 -22.22
C TYR A 14 -3.95 -5.75 -20.77
N LEU A 15 -3.38 -4.86 -19.95
CA LEU A 15 -3.14 -5.12 -18.52
C LEU A 15 -4.44 -5.33 -17.74
N GLU A 16 -5.51 -4.65 -18.09
CA GLU A 16 -6.82 -4.86 -17.46
C GLU A 16 -7.35 -6.26 -17.74
N LYS A 17 -7.37 -6.66 -19.02
CA LYS A 17 -7.78 -8.00 -19.45
C LYS A 17 -6.93 -9.09 -18.79
N LEU A 18 -5.61 -8.92 -18.79
CA LEU A 18 -4.67 -9.82 -18.14
C LEU A 18 -4.95 -9.94 -16.63
N GLY A 19 -5.39 -8.87 -15.98
CA GLY A 19 -5.82 -8.90 -14.59
C GLY A 19 -7.09 -9.72 -14.35
N VAL A 20 -8.01 -9.77 -15.31
CA VAL A 20 -9.19 -10.65 -15.27
C VAL A 20 -8.75 -12.11 -15.39
N GLU A 21 -7.85 -12.41 -16.33
CA GLU A 21 -7.32 -13.77 -16.53
C GLU A 21 -6.60 -14.29 -15.29
N TYR A 22 -5.72 -13.49 -14.67
CA TYR A 22 -5.03 -13.90 -13.44
C TYR A 22 -5.99 -14.15 -12.27
N ARG A 23 -7.03 -13.32 -12.13
CA ARG A 23 -8.08 -13.51 -11.12
C ARG A 23 -8.88 -14.78 -11.36
N PHE A 24 -9.30 -15.00 -12.60
CA PHE A 24 -10.03 -16.20 -12.99
C PHE A 24 -9.20 -17.45 -12.71
N GLY A 25 -7.95 -17.46 -13.16
CA GLY A 25 -7.02 -18.56 -12.92
C GLY A 25 -6.77 -18.82 -11.42
N CYS A 26 -6.63 -17.76 -10.62
CA CYS A 26 -6.42 -17.92 -9.18
C CYS A 26 -7.68 -18.39 -8.43
N TYR A 27 -8.82 -17.72 -8.63
CA TYR A 27 -10.00 -17.94 -7.81
C TYR A 27 -10.86 -19.11 -8.25
N LEU A 28 -11.00 -19.33 -9.56
CA LEU A 28 -11.88 -20.35 -10.12
C LEU A 28 -11.11 -21.59 -10.53
N GLU A 29 -10.03 -21.43 -11.28
CA GLU A 29 -9.23 -22.58 -11.73
C GLU A 29 -8.25 -23.09 -10.65
N LYS A 30 -8.07 -22.33 -9.56
CA LYS A 30 -7.14 -22.65 -8.45
C LYS A 30 -5.70 -22.89 -8.90
N LYS A 31 -5.27 -22.26 -9.99
CA LYS A 31 -3.90 -22.37 -10.52
C LYS A 31 -2.93 -21.57 -9.65
N PRO A 32 -1.93 -22.21 -9.02
CA PRO A 32 -0.99 -21.52 -8.14
C PRO A 32 -0.21 -20.41 -8.84
N GLU A 33 0.18 -20.62 -10.09
CA GLU A 33 0.95 -19.67 -10.91
C GLU A 33 0.13 -18.41 -11.17
N ALA A 34 -1.17 -18.57 -11.47
CA ALA A 34 -2.09 -17.46 -11.67
C ALA A 34 -2.28 -16.67 -10.36
N CYS A 35 -2.37 -17.34 -9.21
CA CYS A 35 -2.42 -16.68 -7.91
C CYS A 35 -1.14 -15.91 -7.60
N HIS A 36 0.03 -16.47 -7.88
CA HIS A 36 1.31 -15.80 -7.67
C HIS A 36 1.41 -14.51 -8.51
N LEU A 37 1.09 -14.59 -9.81
CA LEU A 37 1.08 -13.43 -10.71
C LEU A 37 0.04 -12.38 -10.29
N PHE A 38 -1.16 -12.82 -9.91
CA PHE A 38 -2.21 -11.95 -9.42
C PHE A 38 -1.77 -11.21 -8.14
N PHE A 39 -1.16 -11.94 -7.20
CA PHE A 39 -0.72 -11.40 -5.92
C PHE A 39 0.36 -10.33 -6.08
N GLY A 40 1.35 -10.55 -6.95
CA GLY A 40 2.35 -9.52 -7.27
C GLY A 40 1.72 -8.23 -7.80
N LYS A 41 0.72 -8.34 -8.68
CA LYS A 41 -0.03 -7.19 -9.19
C LYS A 41 -0.84 -6.47 -8.11
N ILE A 42 -1.45 -7.20 -7.18
CA ILE A 42 -2.17 -6.60 -6.05
C ILE A 42 -1.21 -5.84 -5.15
N LYS A 43 -0.07 -6.44 -4.79
CA LYS A 43 0.94 -5.80 -3.94
C LYS A 43 1.40 -4.46 -4.50
N LYS A 44 1.68 -4.38 -5.81
CA LYS A 44 2.06 -3.13 -6.46
C LYS A 44 0.97 -2.05 -6.38
N LYS A 45 -0.29 -2.43 -6.61
CA LYS A 45 -1.40 -1.47 -6.42
C LYS A 45 -1.56 -1.06 -4.95
N ALA A 46 -1.36 -1.99 -4.02
CA ALA A 46 -1.44 -1.70 -2.60
C ALA A 46 -0.37 -0.70 -2.16
N SER A 47 0.87 -0.78 -2.69
CA SER A 47 1.90 0.22 -2.37
C SER A 47 1.55 1.59 -2.91
N ASP A 48 0.97 1.67 -4.11
CA ASP A 48 0.55 2.94 -4.70
C ASP A 48 -0.54 3.61 -3.85
N PHE A 49 -1.52 2.84 -3.36
CA PHE A 49 -2.55 3.34 -2.45
C PHE A 49 -1.99 3.68 -1.06
N ALA A 50 -1.08 2.88 -0.53
CA ALA A 50 -0.42 3.14 0.75
C ALA A 50 0.41 4.44 0.70
N SER A 51 1.09 4.72 -0.42
CA SER A 51 1.79 5.99 -0.65
C SER A 51 0.82 7.17 -0.59
N LYS A 52 -0.27 7.12 -1.36
CA LYS A 52 -1.27 8.19 -1.39
C LYS A 52 -1.93 8.39 -0.03
N ALA A 53 -2.28 7.32 0.67
CA ALA A 53 -2.88 7.41 2.00
C ALA A 53 -1.89 7.96 3.03
N CYS A 54 -0.60 7.60 2.94
CA CYS A 54 0.45 8.18 3.76
C CYS A 54 0.63 9.68 3.50
N GLU A 55 0.60 10.13 2.24
CA GLU A 55 0.59 11.55 1.87
C GLU A 55 -0.61 12.30 2.48
N LEU A 56 -1.75 11.62 2.61
CA LEU A 56 -2.95 12.11 3.29
C LEU A 56 -2.91 11.92 4.82
N LYS A 57 -1.72 11.80 5.41
CA LYS A 57 -1.48 11.69 6.86
C LYS A 57 -2.17 10.48 7.52
N ASN A 58 -2.42 9.42 6.77
CA ASN A 58 -2.86 8.16 7.36
C ASN A 58 -1.65 7.43 7.98
N MET A 59 -1.56 7.46 9.30
CA MET A 59 -0.48 6.84 10.09
C MET A 59 -0.31 5.34 9.79
N CYS A 60 -1.40 4.58 9.74
CA CYS A 60 -1.36 3.14 9.45
C CYS A 60 -0.85 2.87 8.02
N ALA A 61 -1.21 3.72 7.06
CA ALA A 61 -0.72 3.59 5.69
C ALA A 61 0.79 3.83 5.60
N CYS A 62 1.34 4.81 6.33
CA CYS A 62 2.79 5.02 6.38
C CYS A 62 3.52 3.84 7.03
N ALA A 63 2.97 3.28 8.11
CA ALA A 63 3.54 2.08 8.75
C ALA A 63 3.53 0.85 7.81
N ASN A 64 2.45 0.67 7.05
CA ASN A 64 2.36 -0.39 6.05
C ASN A 64 3.35 -0.14 4.90
N LEU A 65 3.43 1.08 4.40
CA LEU A 65 4.36 1.44 3.32
C LEU A 65 5.83 1.24 3.73
N SER A 66 6.16 1.52 4.99
CA SER A 66 7.47 1.19 5.56
C SER A 66 7.78 -0.31 5.45
N GLN A 67 6.87 -1.17 5.92
CA GLN A 67 7.02 -2.63 5.84
C GLN A 67 7.12 -3.11 4.38
N MET A 68 6.33 -2.52 3.47
CA MET A 68 6.38 -2.85 2.04
C MET A 68 7.75 -2.56 1.46
N TYR A 69 8.36 -1.41 1.77
CA TYR A 69 9.73 -1.09 1.35
C TYR A 69 10.78 -1.97 2.03
N ALA A 70 10.58 -2.41 3.28
CA ALA A 70 11.50 -3.33 3.95
C ALA A 70 11.51 -4.72 3.29
N GLY A 71 10.33 -5.22 2.88
CA GLY A 71 10.15 -6.54 2.29
C GLY A 71 10.24 -6.58 0.76
N GLY A 72 10.15 -5.44 0.08
CA GLY A 72 9.96 -5.40 -1.38
C GLY A 72 8.57 -5.88 -1.81
N ASP A 73 7.56 -5.68 -0.97
CA ASP A 73 6.20 -6.13 -1.23
C ASP A 73 5.45 -5.10 -2.08
N GLY A 74 5.45 -5.29 -3.39
CA GLY A 74 4.82 -4.36 -4.33
C GLY A 74 5.68 -3.15 -4.68
N THR A 75 6.81 -3.00 -3.99
CA THR A 75 7.87 -2.03 -4.27
C THR A 75 9.19 -2.76 -4.42
N GLU A 76 10.23 -2.07 -4.90
CA GLU A 76 11.59 -2.56 -4.69
C GLU A 76 11.95 -2.47 -3.20
N LYS A 77 12.73 -3.44 -2.71
CA LYS A 77 13.27 -3.37 -1.34
C LYS A 77 14.14 -2.11 -1.22
N ASN A 78 13.84 -1.27 -0.25
CA ASN A 78 14.57 -0.03 0.00
C ASN A 78 14.53 0.32 1.49
N GLU A 79 15.64 0.09 2.19
CA GLU A 79 15.74 0.29 3.64
C GLU A 79 15.67 1.77 4.03
N GLU A 80 16.21 2.67 3.20
CA GLU A 80 16.14 4.11 3.44
C GLU A 80 14.69 4.62 3.40
N LYS A 81 13.93 4.23 2.36
CA LYS A 81 12.50 4.57 2.25
C LYS A 81 11.70 3.93 3.37
N SER A 82 12.00 2.68 3.73
CA SER A 82 11.38 1.99 4.87
C SER A 82 11.52 2.81 6.16
N GLU A 83 12.74 3.21 6.51
CA GLU A 83 13.01 3.98 7.73
C GLU A 83 12.40 5.39 7.66
N LYS A 84 12.37 6.02 6.48
CA LYS A 84 11.68 7.30 6.28
C LYS A 84 10.19 7.22 6.63
N PHE A 85 9.46 6.25 6.07
CA PHE A 85 8.02 6.13 6.33
C PHE A 85 7.71 5.64 7.75
N LYS A 86 8.60 4.85 8.35
CA LYS A 86 8.53 4.46 9.75
C LYS A 86 8.63 5.67 10.68
N LYS A 87 9.62 6.54 10.47
CA LYS A 87 9.77 7.78 11.24
C LYS A 87 8.54 8.68 11.11
N MET A 88 8.04 8.85 9.89
CA MET A 88 6.82 9.63 9.66
C MET A 88 5.61 9.05 10.42
N ALA A 89 5.46 7.72 10.48
CA ALA A 89 4.41 7.07 11.25
C ALA A 89 4.56 7.33 12.76
N LEU A 90 5.77 7.24 13.30
CA LEU A 90 6.05 7.50 14.72
C LEU A 90 5.81 8.97 15.09
N GLU A 91 6.21 9.91 14.23
CA GLU A 91 5.96 11.34 14.44
C GLU A 91 4.47 11.63 14.54
N MET A 92 3.66 11.10 13.61
CA MET A 92 2.21 11.24 13.67
C MET A 92 1.60 10.58 14.92
N GLN A 93 2.13 9.45 15.36
CA GLN A 93 1.67 8.79 16.58
C GLN A 93 1.89 9.67 17.82
N GLU A 94 3.07 10.29 17.92
CA GLU A 94 3.40 11.19 19.02
C GLU A 94 2.56 12.47 18.97
N GLU A 95 2.26 13.00 17.78
CA GLU A 95 1.33 14.12 17.61
C GLU A 95 -0.08 13.77 18.09
N VAL A 96 -0.62 12.61 17.71
CA VAL A 96 -1.94 12.13 18.13
C VAL A 96 -1.98 11.94 19.66
N LYS A 97 -0.94 11.34 20.26
CA LYS A 97 -0.85 11.20 21.73
C LYS A 97 -0.89 12.55 22.44
N LYS A 98 -0.14 13.54 21.95
CA LYS A 98 -0.14 14.89 22.52
C LYS A 98 -1.51 15.56 22.42
N GLN A 99 -2.18 15.41 21.28
CA GLN A 99 -3.54 15.92 21.09
C GLN A 99 -4.54 15.24 22.02
N GLN A 100 -4.45 13.92 22.17
CA GLN A 100 -5.29 13.16 23.08
C GLN A 100 -5.08 13.59 24.55
N LEU A 101 -3.82 13.71 24.98
CA LEU A 101 -3.49 14.20 26.32
C LEU A 101 -4.04 15.61 26.57
N ALA A 102 -3.90 16.51 25.59
CA ALA A 102 -4.43 17.86 25.70
C ALA A 102 -5.96 17.86 25.86
N LEU A 103 -6.66 16.96 25.16
CA LEU A 103 -8.11 16.80 25.27
C LEU A 103 -8.53 16.23 26.63
N GLU A 104 -7.82 15.23 27.14
CA GLU A 104 -8.08 14.64 28.47
C GLU A 104 -7.95 15.69 29.58
N LEU A 105 -6.88 16.50 29.54
CA LEU A 105 -6.68 17.61 30.47
C LEU A 105 -7.81 18.66 30.39
N GLN A 106 -8.28 19.01 29.19
CA GLN A 106 -9.40 19.93 29.01
C GLN A 106 -10.73 19.38 29.56
N GLN A 107 -10.91 18.06 29.52
CA GLN A 107 -12.09 17.36 30.03
C GLN A 107 -12.00 17.06 31.53
N GLY A 108 -10.89 17.36 32.18
CA GLY A 108 -10.65 17.02 33.59
C GLY A 108 -10.46 15.52 33.85
N LEU A 109 -10.18 14.74 32.81
CA LEU A 109 -9.84 13.33 32.90
C LEU A 109 -8.35 13.21 33.25
N LEU A 110 -8.01 12.32 34.20
CA LEU A 110 -6.61 11.99 34.46
C LEU A 110 -6.12 11.05 33.36
N PRO A 111 -4.95 11.31 32.75
CA PRO A 111 -4.36 10.39 31.79
C PRO A 111 -4.04 9.04 32.47
N ASN A 112 -4.38 7.93 31.80
CA ASN A 112 -4.10 6.57 32.26
C ASN A 112 -2.70 6.10 31.87
#